data_AF-A0A292RBR0-F1
#
_entry.id   AF-A0A292RBR0-F1
#
_cell.length_a   1.000
_cell.length_b   1.000
_cell.length_c   1.000
_cell.angle_alpha   90.00
_cell.angle_beta   90.00
_cell.angle_gamma   90.00
#
_symmetry.space_group_name_H-M   'P 1'
#
loop_
_entity.id
_entity.type
_entity.pdbx_description
1 polymer ?
#
loop_
_entity_poly.entity_id
_entity_poly.type
_entity_poly.pdbx_seq_one_letter_code
_entity_poly.pdbx_strand_id
1 'polypeptide(L)'
;MRKVLLFILFVVLVVYMLYKSPFSASYYYNKAKALYSAGQYEQSLPLFEKSLFSDPKNILTRFYYVLALSKSKPTYSVQKKLYEIGNSKINDEAKKYARYQAVYLRHNLLIGVENNYIFNAVAGNDIIRWDINSFPLKIYYKNVKSVPAYYHENIDKALSQWTQRTNFVKFVQTKDEKDANIVIKFSDISDNSCKSENCKFAIAYTDPVITSSGVLEKMNLTFFKTNPRHELFSPLEVYNTALHEIGHTLGLMGHSDNPEDLMYASNDNSKNIYALYRSDFQYLTSRDLKTLALLYRLEPTISNVKGLHSENFYYPPLIMGSEDARLLKKLEEYQKYIQKYPNFAAGYINIASIYVDMGDFDLALNALNSASNLAQNEDENYMVAYNRAIIYYNKRDYNNALNYAKQAKSIRPSNNIDELINDIYKIKNAS
;
A
#
# COMPACT_ATOMS: atom_id res chain seq x y z
N MET A 1 -18.56 31.40 38.45
CA MET A 1 -18.02 30.49 37.41
C MET A 1 -17.02 31.17 36.47
N ARG A 2 -17.35 32.26 35.78
CA ARG A 2 -16.45 32.91 34.78
C ARG A 2 -15.07 33.37 35.32
N LYS A 3 -15.01 33.96 36.53
CA LYS A 3 -13.75 34.38 37.17
C LYS A 3 -12.85 33.22 37.58
N VAL A 4 -13.44 32.11 38.05
CA VAL A 4 -12.71 30.88 38.40
C VAL A 4 -12.14 30.22 37.15
N LEU A 5 -12.93 30.17 36.06
CA LEU A 5 -12.47 29.63 34.77
C LEU A 5 -11.31 30.46 34.20
N LEU A 6 -11.38 31.79 34.28
CA LEU A 6 -10.31 32.70 33.87
C LEU A 6 -9.05 32.54 34.71
N PHE A 7 -9.18 32.33 36.02
CA PHE A 7 -8.06 32.07 36.90
C PHE A 7 -7.37 30.73 36.60
N ILE A 8 -8.16 29.65 36.38
CA ILE A 8 -7.62 28.35 35.96
C ILE A 8 -6.86 28.50 34.63
N LEU A 9 -7.45 29.19 33.65
CA LEU A 9 -6.84 29.41 32.34
C LEU A 9 -5.55 30.24 32.44
N PHE A 10 -5.51 31.23 33.33
CA PHE A 10 -4.30 32.00 33.64
C PHE A 10 -3.20 31.15 34.27
N VAL A 11 -3.53 30.31 35.26
CA VAL A 11 -2.57 29.39 35.88
C VAL A 11 -2.02 28.41 34.85
N VAL A 12 -2.86 27.85 33.98
CA VAL A 12 -2.44 26.96 32.88
C VAL A 12 -1.48 27.69 31.92
N LEU A 13 -1.75 28.96 31.59
CA LEU A 13 -0.87 29.78 30.76
C LEU A 13 0.49 30.04 31.41
N VAL A 14 0.52 30.37 32.71
CA VAL A 14 1.76 30.59 33.45
C VAL A 14 2.60 29.31 33.51
N VAL A 15 1.97 28.17 33.82
CA VAL A 15 2.65 26.86 33.83
C VAL A 15 3.17 26.52 32.44
N TYR A 16 2.38 26.76 31.39
CA TYR A 16 2.79 26.56 30.01
C TYR A 16 3.99 27.43 29.62
N MET A 17 3.99 28.72 30.01
CA MET A 17 5.12 29.63 29.76
C MET A 17 6.39 29.18 30.49
N LEU A 18 6.28 28.74 31.75
CA LEU A 18 7.42 28.19 32.49
C LEU A 18 7.97 26.93 31.82
N TYR A 19 7.09 26.07 31.32
CA TYR A 19 7.48 24.84 30.61
C TYR A 19 8.13 25.13 29.24
N LYS A 20 7.71 26.19 28.56
CA LYS A 20 8.32 26.71 27.31
C LYS A 20 9.56 27.60 27.53
N SER A 21 10.01 27.79 28.77
CA SER A 21 11.13 28.69 29.06
C SER A 21 12.49 28.13 28.59
N PRO A 22 13.45 28.99 28.24
CA PRO A 22 14.84 28.57 27.96
C PRO A 22 15.53 27.88 29.14
N PHE A 23 15.13 28.21 30.38
CA PHE A 23 15.62 27.55 31.59
C PHE A 23 15.17 26.09 31.67
N SER A 24 13.88 25.85 31.40
CA SER A 24 13.32 24.50 31.28
C SER A 24 14.06 23.68 30.22
N ALA A 25 14.28 24.26 29.03
CA ALA A 25 15.04 23.62 27.96
C ALA A 25 16.44 23.17 28.45
N SER A 26 17.19 24.11 29.06
CA SER A 26 18.55 23.86 29.54
C SER A 26 18.60 22.81 30.65
N TYR A 27 17.65 22.83 31.59
CA TYR A 27 17.53 21.84 32.65
C TYR A 27 17.35 20.43 32.08
N TYR A 28 16.39 20.26 31.18
CA TYR A 28 16.11 18.95 30.59
C TYR A 28 17.25 18.46 29.70
N TYR A 29 17.88 19.35 28.92
CA TYR A 29 19.06 19.02 28.11
C TYR A 29 20.21 18.49 28.98
N ASN A 30 20.57 19.20 30.06
CA ASN A 30 21.68 18.78 30.91
C ASN A 30 21.42 17.44 31.59
N LYS A 31 20.19 17.22 32.07
CA LYS A 31 19.78 15.94 32.66
C LYS A 31 19.79 14.81 31.63
N ALA A 32 19.28 15.05 30.42
CA ALA A 32 19.31 14.09 29.32
C ALA A 32 20.74 13.72 28.93
N LYS A 33 21.62 14.72 28.80
CA LYS A 33 23.03 14.53 28.47
C LYS A 33 23.76 13.71 29.54
N ALA A 34 23.47 13.93 30.82
CA ALA A 34 24.04 13.12 31.90
C ALA A 34 23.66 11.63 31.78
N LEU A 35 22.38 11.34 31.52
CA LEU A 35 21.92 9.96 31.28
C LEU A 35 22.56 9.35 30.03
N TYR A 36 22.66 10.12 28.94
CA TYR A 36 23.35 9.70 27.72
C TYR A 36 24.82 9.34 27.99
N SER A 37 25.54 10.17 28.74
CA SER A 37 26.94 9.90 29.12
C SER A 37 27.08 8.68 30.03
N ALA A 38 26.05 8.36 30.81
CA ALA A 38 25.98 7.14 31.62
C ALA A 38 25.56 5.89 30.81
N GLY A 39 25.39 6.00 29.49
CA GLY A 39 24.96 4.90 28.62
C GLY A 39 23.46 4.56 28.71
N GLN A 40 22.67 5.36 29.42
CA GLN A 40 21.23 5.15 29.61
C GLN A 40 20.44 5.85 28.50
N TYR A 41 20.61 5.36 27.26
CA TYR A 41 20.11 6.03 26.06
C TYR A 41 18.58 6.15 26.04
N GLU A 42 17.85 5.06 26.33
CA GLU A 42 16.38 5.04 26.32
C GLU A 42 15.78 6.01 27.35
N GLN A 43 16.40 6.11 28.52
CA GLN A 43 15.96 7.03 29.58
C GLN A 43 16.25 8.49 29.25
N SER A 44 17.28 8.74 28.41
CA SER A 44 17.63 10.11 27.97
C SER A 44 16.64 10.67 26.94
N LEU A 45 16.03 9.84 26.10
CA LEU A 45 15.11 10.25 25.03
C LEU A 45 13.96 11.16 25.51
N PRO A 46 13.13 10.77 26.51
CA PRO A 46 12.02 11.61 26.94
C PRO A 46 12.48 12.95 27.53
N LEU A 47 13.71 13.04 28.08
CA LEU A 47 14.25 14.30 28.57
C LEU A 47 14.73 15.20 27.42
N PHE A 48 15.36 14.63 26.39
CA PHE A 48 15.66 15.38 25.17
C PHE A 48 14.38 15.90 24.51
N GLU A 49 13.31 15.11 24.46
CA GLU A 49 12.01 15.53 23.94
C GLU A 49 11.41 16.68 24.74
N LYS A 50 11.50 16.64 26.08
CA LYS A 50 11.08 17.77 26.93
C LYS A 50 11.88 19.03 26.66
N SER A 51 13.20 18.91 26.45
CA SER A 51 14.05 20.05 26.06
C SER A 51 13.65 20.62 24.70
N LEU A 52 13.46 19.75 23.70
CA LEU A 52 13.03 20.15 22.35
C LEU A 52 11.60 20.69 22.31
N PHE A 53 10.74 20.29 23.24
CA PHE A 53 9.43 20.91 23.37
C PHE A 53 9.56 22.39 23.77
N SER A 54 10.48 22.71 24.68
CA SER A 54 10.77 24.08 25.11
C SER A 54 11.46 24.89 24.02
N ASP A 55 12.52 24.35 23.40
CA ASP A 55 13.26 24.97 22.29
C ASP A 55 13.45 23.97 21.11
N PRO A 56 12.51 23.92 20.14
CA PRO A 56 12.53 22.95 19.05
C PRO A 56 13.68 23.10 18.06
N LYS A 57 14.30 24.28 18.01
CA LYS A 57 15.39 24.62 17.08
C LYS A 57 16.77 24.54 17.74
N ASN A 58 16.84 24.11 19.01
CA ASN A 58 18.09 23.99 19.74
C ASN A 58 19.03 22.98 19.07
N ILE A 59 20.08 23.47 18.40
CA ILE A 59 20.98 22.64 17.58
C ILE A 59 21.68 21.57 18.42
N LEU A 60 22.15 21.92 19.63
CA LEU A 60 22.85 20.99 20.52
C LEU A 60 21.92 19.89 21.01
N THR A 61 20.72 20.25 21.49
CA THR A 61 19.73 19.27 21.96
C THR A 61 19.32 18.33 20.84
N ARG A 62 19.05 18.86 19.63
CA ARG A 62 18.72 18.04 18.46
C ARG A 62 19.85 17.06 18.13
N PHE A 63 21.10 17.51 18.14
CA PHE A 63 22.24 16.65 17.83
C PHE A 63 22.41 15.52 18.86
N TYR A 64 22.40 15.84 20.16
CA TYR A 64 22.50 14.83 21.21
C TYR A 64 21.29 13.89 21.27
N TYR A 65 20.10 14.38 20.92
CA TYR A 65 18.92 13.55 20.79
C TYR A 65 19.08 12.52 19.68
N VAL A 66 19.59 12.90 18.51
CA VAL A 66 19.87 11.94 17.42
C VAL A 66 20.96 10.95 17.83
N LEU A 67 22.01 11.38 18.55
CA LEU A 67 23.01 10.47 19.11
C LEU A 67 22.42 9.45 20.09
N ALA A 68 21.47 9.88 20.93
CA ALA A 68 20.76 8.98 21.83
C ALA A 68 19.86 8.00 21.06
N LEU A 69 19.13 8.49 20.05
CA LEU A 69 18.28 7.66 19.20
C LEU A 69 19.10 6.60 18.45
N SER A 70 20.27 6.94 17.90
CA SER A 70 21.09 5.99 17.13
C SER A 70 21.71 4.88 17.98
N LYS A 71 21.79 5.07 19.30
CA LYS A 71 22.29 4.07 20.25
C LYS A 71 21.20 3.33 21.01
N SER A 72 19.96 3.78 20.92
CA SER A 72 18.80 3.14 21.55
C SER A 72 18.34 1.93 20.75
N LYS A 73 17.55 1.05 21.38
CA LYS A 73 16.84 -0.02 20.65
C LYS A 73 16.03 0.57 19.49
N PRO A 74 16.04 -0.06 18.30
CA PRO A 74 15.37 0.47 17.11
C PRO A 74 13.86 0.18 17.13
N THR A 75 13.17 0.62 18.18
CA THR A 75 11.72 0.48 18.27
C THR A 75 11.03 1.33 17.20
N TYR A 76 9.76 1.07 16.92
CA TYR A 76 8.97 1.87 15.98
C TYR A 76 9.10 3.37 16.24
N SER A 77 8.95 3.80 17.49
CA SER A 77 9.07 5.20 17.88
C SER A 77 10.45 5.77 17.56
N VAL A 78 11.53 5.03 17.84
CA VAL A 78 12.91 5.46 17.53
C VAL A 78 13.14 5.56 16.03
N GLN A 79 12.69 4.55 15.27
CA GLN A 79 12.76 4.53 13.80
C GLN A 79 12.06 5.76 13.20
N LYS A 80 10.84 6.05 13.66
CA LYS A 80 10.04 7.20 13.22
C LYS A 80 10.73 8.52 13.51
N LYS A 81 11.21 8.71 14.75
CA LYS A 81 11.91 9.93 15.17
C LYS A 81 13.19 10.18 14.37
N LEU A 82 14.01 9.15 14.13
CA LEU A 82 15.20 9.26 13.29
C LEU A 82 14.84 9.67 11.85
N TYR A 83 13.84 9.02 11.28
CA TYR A 83 13.37 9.32 9.92
C TYR A 83 12.84 10.76 9.80
N GLU A 84 12.01 11.21 10.73
CA GLU A 84 11.41 12.55 10.71
C GLU A 84 12.48 13.65 10.86
N ILE A 85 13.47 13.47 11.74
CA ILE A 85 14.57 14.43 11.89
C ILE A 85 15.41 14.49 10.61
N GLY A 86 15.73 13.33 10.01
CA GLY A 86 16.49 13.25 8.76
C GLY A 86 15.79 13.92 7.56
N ASN A 87 14.46 13.97 7.58
CA ASN A 87 13.63 14.62 6.57
C ASN A 87 13.12 16.01 6.99
N SER A 88 13.53 16.52 8.15
CA SER A 88 13.06 17.80 8.65
C SER A 88 13.52 19.00 7.81
N LYS A 89 12.80 20.12 7.87
CA LYS A 89 13.15 21.37 7.17
C LYS A 89 14.36 22.10 7.79
N ILE A 90 14.72 21.78 9.03
CA ILE A 90 15.85 22.41 9.74
C ILE A 90 17.15 21.81 9.20
N ASN A 91 17.98 22.64 8.57
CA ASN A 91 19.23 22.21 7.97
C ASN A 91 20.40 22.32 8.98
N ASP A 92 20.52 21.34 9.85
CA ASP A 92 21.58 21.24 10.87
C ASP A 92 22.32 19.90 10.81
N GLU A 93 23.38 19.76 11.62
CA GLU A 93 24.13 18.50 11.73
C GLU A 93 23.28 17.35 12.27
N ALA A 94 22.28 17.64 13.09
CA ALA A 94 21.34 16.63 13.58
C ALA A 94 20.55 15.99 12.43
N LYS A 95 20.04 16.78 11.48
CA LYS A 95 19.37 16.28 10.27
C LYS A 95 20.31 15.39 9.44
N LYS A 96 21.52 15.86 9.14
CA LYS A 96 22.48 15.11 8.32
C LYS A 96 22.81 13.76 8.97
N TYR A 97 23.10 13.78 10.27
CA TYR A 97 23.42 12.57 11.03
C TYR A 97 22.21 11.64 11.16
N ALA A 98 21.00 12.16 11.42
CA ALA A 98 19.79 11.37 11.47
C ALA A 98 19.48 10.67 10.14
N ARG A 99 19.70 11.37 9.01
CA ARG A 99 19.53 10.78 7.67
C ARG A 99 20.50 9.62 7.44
N TYR A 100 21.77 9.78 7.81
CA TYR A 100 22.76 8.70 7.73
C TYR A 100 22.35 7.50 8.61
N GLN A 101 21.94 7.76 9.86
CA GLN A 101 21.53 6.71 10.79
C GLN A 101 20.24 6.01 10.35
N ALA A 102 19.29 6.73 9.75
CA ALA A 102 18.09 6.14 9.17
C ALA A 102 18.41 5.18 8.01
N VAL A 103 19.35 5.54 7.12
CA VAL A 103 19.79 4.65 6.04
C VAL A 103 20.47 3.40 6.59
N TYR A 104 21.38 3.57 7.55
CA TYR A 104 22.04 2.45 8.21
C TYR A 104 21.05 1.52 8.91
N LEU A 105 20.09 2.09 9.65
CA LEU A 105 19.05 1.34 10.33
C LEU A 105 18.16 0.58 9.35
N ARG A 106 17.74 1.21 8.25
CA ARG A 106 16.98 0.56 7.18
C ARG A 106 17.71 -0.67 6.65
N HIS A 107 19.01 -0.56 6.36
CA HIS A 107 19.81 -1.69 5.90
C HIS A 107 19.76 -2.85 6.91
N ASN A 108 19.96 -2.56 8.19
CA ASN A 108 19.94 -3.58 9.24
C ASN A 108 18.56 -4.24 9.41
N LEU A 109 17.48 -3.47 9.34
CA LEU A 109 16.11 -4.00 9.45
C LEU A 109 15.73 -4.92 8.28
N LEU A 110 16.37 -4.73 7.12
CA LEU A 110 16.15 -5.52 5.91
C LEU A 110 17.01 -6.79 5.82
N ILE A 111 17.92 -7.03 6.76
CA ILE A 111 18.73 -8.24 6.78
C ILE A 111 17.83 -9.49 6.83
N GLY A 112 18.09 -10.45 5.95
CA GLY A 112 17.31 -11.68 5.77
C GLY A 112 16.04 -11.53 4.90
N VAL A 113 15.62 -10.30 4.57
CA VAL A 113 14.54 -10.01 3.63
C VAL A 113 15.01 -9.12 2.48
N GLU A 114 16.31 -9.15 2.17
CA GLU A 114 16.88 -8.48 1.01
C GLU A 114 16.34 -9.08 -0.29
N ASN A 115 16.36 -8.27 -1.36
CA ASN A 115 15.78 -8.65 -2.64
C ASN A 115 14.29 -9.05 -2.52
N ASN A 116 13.47 -8.11 -2.05
CA ASN A 116 12.02 -8.20 -1.98
C ASN A 116 11.38 -7.17 -2.94
N TYR A 117 10.05 -7.19 -3.07
CA TYR A 117 9.29 -6.20 -3.84
C TYR A 117 8.21 -5.51 -3.00
N ILE A 118 8.46 -5.29 -1.70
CA ILE A 118 7.48 -4.70 -0.77
C ILE A 118 6.85 -3.40 -1.29
N PHE A 119 7.65 -2.65 -2.03
CA PHE A 119 7.27 -1.41 -2.68
C PHE A 119 6.16 -1.55 -3.72
N ASN A 120 6.15 -2.67 -4.46
CA ASN A 120 5.12 -2.99 -5.44
C ASN A 120 3.99 -3.85 -4.84
N ALA A 121 4.17 -4.37 -3.62
CA ALA A 121 3.22 -5.25 -2.97
C ALA A 121 2.13 -4.53 -2.16
N VAL A 122 2.22 -3.21 -1.97
CA VAL A 122 1.26 -2.41 -1.20
C VAL A 122 0.18 -1.78 -2.09
N ALA A 123 -1.00 -1.52 -1.53
CA ALA A 123 -2.13 -0.90 -2.24
C ALA A 123 -1.93 0.63 -2.29
N GLY A 124 -1.17 1.10 -3.27
CA GLY A 124 -0.78 2.52 -3.34
C GLY A 124 0.09 2.90 -2.15
N ASN A 125 -0.48 3.62 -1.18
CA ASN A 125 0.18 3.99 0.08
C ASN A 125 -0.22 3.08 1.25
N ASP A 126 -1.28 2.29 1.08
CA ASP A 126 -1.87 1.51 2.15
C ASP A 126 -1.23 0.13 2.28
N ILE A 127 -0.90 -0.21 3.53
CA ILE A 127 -0.47 -1.54 3.94
C ILE A 127 -1.70 -2.21 4.53
N ILE A 128 -2.34 -3.03 3.70
CA ILE A 128 -3.54 -3.79 4.06
C ILE A 128 -3.09 -5.20 4.46
N ARG A 129 -3.24 -5.58 5.73
CA ARG A 129 -2.97 -6.96 6.17
C ARG A 129 -3.71 -7.32 7.45
N TRP A 130 -3.84 -8.62 7.68
CA TRP A 130 -4.34 -9.16 8.95
C TRP A 130 -3.36 -8.89 10.10
N ASP A 131 -3.86 -8.82 11.33
CA ASP A 131 -3.02 -8.95 12.51
C ASP A 131 -2.45 -10.37 12.57
N ILE A 132 -1.17 -10.50 12.90
CA ILE A 132 -0.48 -11.79 12.94
C ILE A 132 -1.08 -12.74 13.99
N ASN A 133 -1.74 -12.19 15.02
CA ASN A 133 -2.44 -12.98 16.03
C ASN A 133 -3.81 -13.49 15.57
N SER A 134 -4.26 -13.09 14.37
CA SER A 134 -5.54 -13.56 13.79
C SER A 134 -5.42 -14.92 13.11
N PHE A 135 -4.20 -15.44 12.93
CA PHE A 135 -3.99 -16.75 12.34
C PHE A 135 -4.30 -17.87 13.37
N PRO A 136 -4.95 -18.98 12.98
CA PRO A 136 -5.35 -19.31 11.61
C PRO A 136 -6.55 -18.50 11.09
N LEU A 137 -6.45 -18.03 9.85
CA LEU A 137 -7.55 -17.30 9.19
C LEU A 137 -8.67 -18.27 8.80
N LYS A 138 -9.91 -17.87 9.06
CA LYS A 138 -11.11 -18.65 8.74
C LYS A 138 -11.51 -18.47 7.28
N ILE A 139 -11.68 -19.59 6.58
CA ILE A 139 -12.08 -19.64 5.16
C ILE A 139 -13.50 -20.19 5.03
N TYR A 140 -14.33 -19.51 4.25
CA TYR A 140 -15.64 -20.02 3.85
C TYR A 140 -15.74 -20.17 2.34
N TYR A 141 -16.15 -21.35 1.88
CA TYR A 141 -16.41 -21.61 0.47
C TYR A 141 -17.88 -21.36 0.12
N LYS A 142 -18.12 -20.41 -0.77
CA LYS A 142 -19.45 -20.06 -1.28
C LYS A 142 -19.66 -20.65 -2.67
N ASN A 143 -20.79 -21.32 -2.87
CA ASN A 143 -21.17 -21.97 -4.13
C ASN A 143 -20.20 -23.07 -4.61
N VAL A 144 -19.46 -23.73 -3.72
CA VAL A 144 -18.49 -24.78 -4.11
C VAL A 144 -19.10 -25.92 -4.93
N LYS A 145 -20.38 -26.25 -4.69
CA LYS A 145 -21.11 -27.29 -5.43
C LYS A 145 -21.40 -26.93 -6.89
N SER A 146 -21.18 -25.67 -7.31
CA SER A 146 -21.41 -25.24 -8.70
C SER A 146 -20.21 -25.47 -9.62
N VAL A 147 -19.09 -25.99 -9.10
CA VAL A 147 -17.88 -26.29 -9.87
C VAL A 147 -17.45 -27.73 -9.61
N PRO A 148 -16.65 -28.35 -10.50
CA PRO A 148 -16.06 -29.66 -10.25
C PRO A 148 -15.26 -29.71 -8.95
N ALA A 149 -15.24 -30.87 -8.28
CA ALA A 149 -14.54 -31.07 -7.01
C ALA A 149 -13.06 -30.67 -7.04
N TYR A 150 -12.38 -30.87 -8.18
CA TYR A 150 -10.97 -30.51 -8.32
C TYR A 150 -10.69 -29.01 -8.15
N TYR A 151 -11.68 -28.12 -8.32
CA TYR A 151 -11.46 -26.70 -8.05
C TYR A 151 -11.14 -26.49 -6.56
N HIS A 152 -12.00 -27.03 -5.70
CA HIS A 152 -11.85 -26.97 -4.26
C HIS A 152 -10.56 -27.64 -3.79
N GLU A 153 -10.27 -28.85 -4.30
CA GLU A 153 -9.05 -29.59 -3.96
C GLU A 153 -7.77 -28.84 -4.34
N ASN A 154 -7.73 -28.19 -5.51
CA ASN A 154 -6.55 -27.45 -5.94
C ASN A 154 -6.38 -26.12 -5.19
N ILE A 155 -7.48 -25.47 -4.80
CA ILE A 155 -7.41 -24.31 -3.90
C ILE A 155 -6.88 -24.74 -2.52
N ASP A 156 -7.33 -25.87 -1.96
CA ASP A 156 -6.83 -26.41 -0.69
C ASP A 156 -5.33 -26.77 -0.78
N LYS A 157 -4.85 -27.28 -1.92
CA LYS A 157 -3.40 -27.48 -2.16
C LYS A 157 -2.63 -26.16 -2.17
N ALA A 158 -3.17 -25.11 -2.80
CA ALA A 158 -2.54 -23.80 -2.83
C ALA A 158 -2.46 -23.17 -1.42
N LEU A 159 -3.54 -23.25 -0.63
CA LEU A 159 -3.57 -22.85 0.79
C LEU A 159 -2.54 -23.63 1.62
N SER A 160 -2.41 -24.93 1.36
CA SER A 160 -1.43 -25.79 2.01
C SER A 160 0.00 -25.37 1.68
N GLN A 161 0.28 -24.94 0.45
CA GLN A 161 1.62 -24.48 0.09
C GLN A 161 2.03 -23.24 0.88
N TRP A 162 1.16 -22.23 0.98
CA TRP A 162 1.40 -21.05 1.84
C TRP A 162 1.60 -21.44 3.30
N THR A 163 0.82 -22.40 3.79
CA THR A 163 0.92 -22.92 5.17
C THR A 163 2.23 -23.65 5.44
N GLN A 164 2.76 -24.41 4.48
CA GLN A 164 3.99 -25.18 4.61
C GLN A 164 5.24 -24.32 4.42
N ARG A 165 5.15 -23.29 3.58
CA ARG A 165 6.28 -22.41 3.23
C ARG A 165 6.44 -21.21 4.16
N THR A 166 5.51 -21.02 5.11
CA THR A 166 5.56 -19.95 6.10
C THR A 166 5.30 -20.47 7.51
N ASN A 167 5.90 -19.81 8.50
CA ASN A 167 5.74 -20.24 9.90
C ASN A 167 4.40 -19.82 10.49
N PHE A 168 3.87 -18.66 10.11
CA PHE A 168 2.69 -18.06 10.75
C PHE A 168 1.40 -18.17 9.95
N VAL A 169 1.44 -18.28 8.62
CA VAL A 169 0.22 -18.40 7.82
C VAL A 169 -0.38 -19.78 8.06
N LYS A 170 -1.62 -19.79 8.50
CA LYS A 170 -2.42 -20.98 8.79
C LYS A 170 -3.86 -20.68 8.43
N PHE A 171 -4.59 -21.68 7.96
CA PHE A 171 -5.98 -21.54 7.55
C PHE A 171 -6.84 -22.60 8.21
N VAL A 172 -8.10 -22.28 8.45
CA VAL A 172 -9.11 -23.22 8.95
C VAL A 172 -10.43 -22.97 8.24
N GLN A 173 -11.17 -24.02 7.88
CA GLN A 173 -12.48 -23.87 7.26
C GLN A 173 -13.55 -23.55 8.31
N THR A 174 -14.50 -22.67 7.98
CA THR A 174 -15.69 -22.37 8.78
C THR A 174 -16.96 -22.68 7.99
N LYS A 175 -18.05 -22.97 8.71
CA LYS A 175 -19.39 -23.20 8.12
C LYS A 175 -20.23 -21.93 8.02
N ASP A 176 -19.85 -20.86 8.73
CA ASP A 176 -20.55 -19.58 8.70
C ASP A 176 -19.73 -18.54 7.92
N GLU A 177 -20.33 -17.95 6.89
CA GLU A 177 -19.75 -16.89 6.07
C GLU A 177 -19.45 -15.63 6.90
N LYS A 178 -20.25 -15.35 7.94
CA LYS A 178 -20.08 -14.16 8.78
C LYS A 178 -18.79 -14.21 9.60
N ASP A 179 -18.38 -15.42 9.98
CA ASP A 179 -17.17 -15.66 10.77
C ASP A 179 -15.90 -15.75 9.92
N ALA A 180 -16.03 -15.73 8.59
CA ALA A 180 -14.91 -15.94 7.68
C ALA A 180 -14.07 -14.67 7.49
N ASN A 181 -12.75 -14.82 7.62
CA ASN A 181 -11.79 -13.79 7.21
C ASN A 181 -11.63 -13.76 5.69
N ILE A 182 -11.66 -14.93 5.05
CA ILE A 182 -11.55 -15.08 3.60
C ILE A 182 -12.79 -15.81 3.09
N VAL A 183 -13.48 -15.22 2.12
CA VAL A 183 -14.59 -15.87 1.42
C VAL A 183 -14.14 -16.20 0.01
N ILE A 184 -14.09 -17.49 -0.29
CA ILE A 184 -13.77 -18.00 -1.63
C ILE A 184 -15.10 -18.32 -2.31
N LYS A 185 -15.46 -17.56 -3.34
CA LYS A 185 -16.75 -17.69 -4.04
C LYS A 185 -16.56 -18.05 -5.51
N PHE A 186 -17.48 -18.86 -6.02
CA PHE A 186 -17.54 -19.20 -7.44
C PHE A 186 -18.70 -18.44 -8.12
N SER A 187 -18.38 -17.71 -9.19
CA SER A 187 -19.30 -16.83 -9.90
C SER A 187 -19.28 -17.09 -11.40
N ASP A 188 -20.42 -16.90 -12.04
CA ASP A 188 -20.51 -16.97 -13.51
C ASP A 188 -19.82 -15.75 -14.13
N ILE A 189 -19.23 -15.94 -15.30
CA ILE A 189 -18.70 -14.83 -16.10
C ILE A 189 -19.86 -14.11 -16.80
N SER A 190 -19.80 -12.79 -16.96
CA SER A 190 -20.87 -12.05 -17.64
C SER A 190 -20.85 -12.32 -19.15
N ASP A 191 -21.99 -12.63 -19.76
CA ASP A 191 -22.11 -13.00 -21.20
C ASP A 191 -21.53 -11.95 -22.18
N ASN A 192 -21.38 -10.68 -21.76
CA ASN A 192 -20.86 -9.60 -22.60
C ASN A 192 -19.33 -9.47 -22.62
N SER A 193 -18.57 -10.34 -21.95
CA SER A 193 -17.13 -10.15 -21.74
C SER A 193 -16.22 -10.53 -22.91
N CYS A 194 -16.74 -11.06 -24.02
CA CYS A 194 -15.92 -11.63 -25.09
C CYS A 194 -16.56 -11.44 -26.48
N LYS A 195 -16.15 -10.39 -27.20
CA LYS A 195 -16.64 -10.07 -28.57
C LYS A 195 -15.53 -10.09 -29.64
N SER A 196 -14.27 -10.35 -29.28
CA SER A 196 -13.12 -10.33 -30.19
C SER A 196 -12.37 -11.68 -30.18
N GLU A 197 -11.57 -11.97 -31.21
CA GLU A 197 -10.80 -13.23 -31.32
C GLU A 197 -9.81 -13.45 -30.16
N ASN A 198 -9.40 -12.37 -29.47
CA ASN A 198 -8.48 -12.40 -28.33
C ASN A 198 -9.17 -11.91 -27.04
N CYS A 199 -9.95 -12.78 -26.40
CA CYS A 199 -10.58 -12.46 -25.12
C CYS A 199 -9.59 -12.54 -23.97
N LYS A 200 -9.28 -11.38 -23.38
CA LYS A 200 -8.52 -11.28 -22.14
C LYS A 200 -9.48 -11.40 -20.97
N PHE A 201 -9.22 -12.32 -20.05
CA PHE A 201 -10.01 -12.48 -18.84
C PHE A 201 -9.10 -12.95 -17.70
N ALA A 202 -9.44 -12.56 -16.47
CA ALA A 202 -8.82 -13.10 -15.26
C ALA A 202 -9.60 -14.35 -14.82
N ILE A 203 -8.90 -15.36 -14.30
CA ILE A 203 -9.54 -16.59 -13.78
C ILE A 203 -10.17 -16.32 -12.41
N ALA A 204 -9.51 -15.49 -11.61
CA ALA A 204 -9.98 -15.05 -10.32
C ALA A 204 -9.48 -13.63 -10.01
N TYR A 205 -10.04 -13.04 -8.97
CA TYR A 205 -9.61 -11.75 -8.43
C TYR A 205 -9.92 -11.67 -6.94
N THR A 206 -9.16 -10.84 -6.23
CA THR A 206 -9.27 -10.63 -4.80
C THR A 206 -9.62 -9.18 -4.46
N ASP A 207 -10.70 -8.98 -3.70
CA ASP A 207 -11.12 -7.67 -3.21
C ASP A 207 -11.15 -7.60 -1.68
N PRO A 208 -10.57 -6.57 -1.06
CA PRO A 208 -10.73 -6.33 0.37
C PRO A 208 -12.08 -5.68 0.67
N VAL A 209 -12.73 -6.11 1.75
CA VAL A 209 -13.89 -5.44 2.35
C VAL A 209 -13.41 -4.64 3.55
N ILE A 210 -13.40 -3.31 3.39
CA ILE A 210 -12.90 -2.37 4.38
C ILE A 210 -14.05 -1.46 4.83
N THR A 211 -14.25 -1.35 6.13
CA THR A 211 -15.28 -0.44 6.68
C THR A 211 -14.92 1.02 6.41
N SER A 212 -15.92 1.90 6.49
CA SER A 212 -15.69 3.36 6.47
C SER A 212 -14.75 3.84 7.58
N SER A 213 -14.54 3.05 8.63
CA SER A 213 -13.61 3.33 9.72
C SER A 213 -12.19 2.81 9.51
N GLY A 214 -11.88 2.24 8.33
CA GLY A 214 -10.55 1.75 7.96
C GLY A 214 -10.19 0.40 8.55
N VAL A 215 -11.18 -0.45 8.86
CA VAL A 215 -10.97 -1.80 9.40
C VAL A 215 -11.21 -2.84 8.30
N LEU A 216 -10.25 -3.76 8.11
CA LEU A 216 -10.38 -4.90 7.20
C LEU A 216 -11.29 -5.96 7.83
N GLU A 217 -12.46 -6.18 7.24
CA GLU A 217 -13.39 -7.21 7.73
C GLU A 217 -13.17 -8.56 7.03
N LYS A 218 -12.93 -8.51 5.72
CA LYS A 218 -12.96 -9.70 4.87
C LYS A 218 -12.10 -9.52 3.62
N MET A 219 -11.55 -10.62 3.12
CA MET A 219 -11.00 -10.71 1.76
C MET A 219 -11.91 -11.61 0.94
N ASN A 220 -12.44 -11.09 -0.17
CA ASN A 220 -13.27 -11.85 -1.10
C ASN A 220 -12.41 -12.31 -2.27
N LEU A 221 -12.21 -13.62 -2.37
CA LEU A 221 -11.56 -14.26 -3.51
C LEU A 221 -12.65 -14.83 -4.43
N THR A 222 -12.79 -14.25 -5.61
CA THR A 222 -13.79 -14.65 -6.60
C THR A 222 -13.14 -15.47 -7.70
N PHE A 223 -13.56 -16.71 -7.86
CA PHE A 223 -13.23 -17.54 -9.02
C PHE A 223 -14.37 -17.51 -10.03
N PHE A 224 -14.04 -17.35 -11.31
CA PHE A 224 -15.00 -17.65 -12.36
C PHE A 224 -15.15 -19.16 -12.51
N LYS A 225 -16.37 -19.62 -12.79
CA LYS A 225 -16.65 -21.04 -13.00
C LYS A 225 -16.03 -21.53 -14.32
N THR A 226 -16.12 -20.71 -15.36
CA THR A 226 -15.67 -21.02 -16.72
C THR A 226 -14.93 -19.84 -17.33
N ASN A 227 -14.20 -20.11 -18.42
CA ASN A 227 -13.70 -19.07 -19.30
C ASN A 227 -14.87 -18.42 -20.10
N PRO A 228 -14.62 -17.34 -20.87
CA PRO A 228 -15.65 -16.69 -21.67
C PRO A 228 -16.27 -17.56 -22.77
N ARG A 229 -15.66 -18.71 -23.10
CA ARG A 229 -16.19 -19.71 -24.03
C ARG A 229 -17.00 -20.80 -23.33
N HIS A 230 -17.28 -20.63 -22.03
CA HIS A 230 -17.99 -21.58 -21.18
C HIS A 230 -17.26 -22.91 -20.96
N GLU A 231 -15.95 -22.93 -21.15
CA GLU A 231 -15.11 -24.08 -20.87
C GLU A 231 -14.60 -24.00 -19.41
N LEU A 232 -14.54 -25.14 -18.73
CA LEU A 232 -13.98 -25.23 -17.38
C LEU A 232 -12.46 -25.01 -17.40
N PHE A 233 -11.94 -24.41 -16.34
CA PHE A 233 -10.49 -24.29 -16.12
C PHE A 233 -9.88 -25.62 -15.76
N SER A 234 -8.68 -25.90 -16.26
CA SER A 234 -7.93 -27.09 -15.89
C SER A 234 -7.52 -27.07 -14.40
N PRO A 235 -7.25 -28.25 -13.80
CA PRO A 235 -6.74 -28.33 -12.42
C PRO A 235 -5.50 -27.46 -12.16
N LEU A 236 -4.59 -27.38 -13.14
CA LEU A 236 -3.36 -26.60 -13.04
C LEU A 236 -3.62 -25.09 -13.06
N GLU A 237 -4.53 -24.63 -13.92
CA GLU A 237 -4.95 -23.22 -13.97
C GLU A 237 -5.57 -22.81 -12.63
N VAL A 238 -6.49 -23.62 -12.08
CA VAL A 238 -7.11 -23.32 -10.78
C VAL A 238 -6.06 -23.28 -9.67
N TYR A 239 -5.15 -24.26 -9.63
CA TYR A 239 -4.08 -24.30 -8.62
C TYR A 239 -3.18 -23.07 -8.67
N ASN A 240 -2.63 -22.73 -9.84
CA ASN A 240 -1.69 -21.63 -9.99
C ASN A 240 -2.36 -20.28 -9.71
N THR A 241 -3.58 -20.07 -10.22
CA THR A 241 -4.36 -18.86 -9.91
C THR A 241 -4.68 -18.78 -8.42
N ALA A 242 -5.12 -19.86 -7.79
CA ALA A 242 -5.38 -19.87 -6.35
C ALA A 242 -4.13 -19.51 -5.56
N LEU A 243 -2.99 -20.08 -5.93
CA LEU A 243 -1.72 -19.81 -5.26
C LEU A 243 -1.35 -18.33 -5.29
N HIS A 244 -1.49 -17.67 -6.44
CA HIS A 244 -1.29 -16.23 -6.63
C HIS A 244 -2.29 -15.40 -5.81
N GLU A 245 -3.58 -15.65 -6.00
CA GLU A 245 -4.65 -14.87 -5.36
C GLU A 245 -4.65 -14.99 -3.83
N ILE A 246 -4.27 -16.15 -3.28
CA ILE A 246 -4.09 -16.29 -1.83
C ILE A 246 -3.02 -15.30 -1.33
N GLY A 247 -1.98 -15.00 -2.12
CA GLY A 247 -1.01 -13.94 -1.80
C GLY A 247 -1.68 -12.57 -1.60
N HIS A 248 -2.63 -12.21 -2.47
CA HIS A 248 -3.44 -11.00 -2.31
C HIS A 248 -4.31 -11.06 -1.05
N THR A 249 -4.95 -12.20 -0.75
CA THR A 249 -5.75 -12.35 0.49
C THR A 249 -4.93 -12.19 1.77
N LEU A 250 -3.61 -12.42 1.70
CA LEU A 250 -2.68 -12.23 2.82
C LEU A 250 -2.18 -10.78 2.93
N GLY A 251 -2.45 -9.93 1.94
CA GLY A 251 -2.13 -8.51 1.92
C GLY A 251 -1.08 -8.07 0.89
N LEU A 252 -0.59 -8.96 0.02
CA LEU A 252 0.29 -8.59 -1.10
C LEU A 252 -0.55 -7.95 -2.21
N MET A 253 -1.11 -6.77 -1.99
CA MET A 253 -2.11 -6.11 -2.85
C MET A 253 -1.58 -5.59 -4.20
N GLY A 254 -0.31 -5.82 -4.52
CA GLY A 254 0.25 -5.54 -5.84
C GLY A 254 1.20 -6.64 -6.29
N HIS A 255 1.87 -6.41 -7.42
CA HIS A 255 2.57 -7.46 -8.16
C HIS A 255 4.09 -7.35 -8.08
N SER A 256 4.78 -8.47 -8.20
CA SER A 256 6.23 -8.48 -8.39
C SER A 256 6.60 -7.85 -9.74
N ASP A 257 7.78 -7.26 -9.81
CA ASP A 257 8.44 -6.76 -11.02
C ASP A 257 9.28 -7.82 -11.74
N ASN A 258 9.42 -9.01 -11.16
CA ASN A 258 10.24 -10.10 -11.70
C ASN A 258 9.37 -11.24 -12.26
N PRO A 259 9.49 -11.57 -13.57
CA PRO A 259 8.73 -12.64 -14.22
C PRO A 259 8.86 -14.04 -13.61
N GLU A 260 9.90 -14.28 -12.81
CA GLU A 260 10.11 -15.58 -12.15
C GLU A 260 9.37 -15.70 -10.80
N ASP A 261 8.79 -14.61 -10.28
CA ASP A 261 8.04 -14.60 -9.02
C ASP A 261 6.58 -15.03 -9.21
N LEU A 262 5.99 -15.70 -8.21
CA LEU A 262 4.58 -16.08 -8.26
C LEU A 262 3.68 -14.85 -8.40
N MET A 263 3.98 -13.79 -7.63
CA MET A 263 3.16 -12.59 -7.62
C MET A 263 3.39 -11.69 -8.83
N TYR A 264 4.12 -12.13 -9.86
CA TYR A 264 4.24 -11.39 -11.11
C TYR A 264 2.96 -11.46 -11.92
N ALA A 265 2.51 -10.31 -12.43
CA ALA A 265 1.43 -10.25 -13.42
C ALA A 265 1.99 -9.77 -14.76
N SER A 266 1.76 -10.54 -15.82
CA SER A 266 2.14 -10.15 -17.18
C SER A 266 1.22 -9.03 -17.64
N ASN A 267 1.75 -7.81 -17.70
CA ASN A 267 1.06 -6.66 -18.31
C ASN A 267 1.07 -6.72 -19.84
N ASP A 268 1.62 -7.77 -20.46
CA ASP A 268 1.88 -7.78 -21.89
C ASP A 268 0.70 -8.32 -22.72
N ASN A 269 0.35 -7.57 -23.75
CA ASN A 269 -0.80 -7.72 -24.65
C ASN A 269 -0.75 -8.96 -25.57
N SER A 270 -0.03 -10.01 -25.20
CA SER A 270 0.00 -11.25 -25.97
C SER A 270 -0.04 -12.48 -25.06
N LYS A 271 -1.21 -13.13 -25.06
CA LYS A 271 -1.52 -14.46 -24.49
C LYS A 271 -1.61 -14.50 -22.96
N ASN A 272 -2.85 -14.59 -22.46
CA ASN A 272 -3.22 -14.83 -21.05
C ASN A 272 -2.68 -13.75 -20.09
N ILE A 273 -3.54 -13.20 -19.22
CA ILE A 273 -3.10 -12.26 -18.17
C ILE A 273 -2.07 -12.92 -17.21
N TYR A 274 -1.97 -14.25 -17.26
CA TYR A 274 -0.87 -15.08 -16.76
C TYR A 274 -0.07 -15.67 -17.95
N ALA A 275 0.71 -14.85 -18.65
CA ALA A 275 1.47 -15.29 -19.82
C ALA A 275 2.73 -16.07 -19.41
N LEU A 276 2.87 -17.28 -19.97
CA LEU A 276 3.95 -18.28 -19.81
C LEU A 276 3.78 -19.22 -18.60
N TYR A 277 2.84 -20.16 -18.73
CA TYR A 277 2.92 -21.48 -18.08
C TYR A 277 4.23 -22.17 -18.50
N ARG A 278 5.34 -21.84 -17.82
CA ARG A 278 6.57 -22.63 -17.90
C ARG A 278 6.34 -23.93 -17.11
N SER A 279 6.79 -25.03 -17.71
CA SER A 279 6.66 -26.43 -17.28
C SER A 279 6.57 -26.67 -15.77
N ASP A 280 5.57 -27.46 -15.37
CA ASP A 280 5.46 -28.24 -14.13
C ASP A 280 5.45 -27.47 -12.79
N PHE A 281 4.24 -27.04 -12.39
CA PHE A 281 3.86 -26.45 -11.08
C PHE A 281 4.58 -25.16 -10.65
N GLN A 282 3.82 -24.09 -10.39
CA GLN A 282 4.35 -22.88 -9.77
C GLN A 282 4.55 -23.06 -8.25
N TYR A 283 5.65 -22.50 -7.74
CA TYR A 283 5.99 -22.52 -6.33
C TYR A 283 6.24 -21.10 -5.82
N LEU A 284 6.02 -20.89 -4.52
CA LEU A 284 6.40 -19.65 -3.85
C LEU A 284 7.91 -19.42 -3.94
N THR A 285 8.33 -18.31 -4.54
CA THR A 285 9.74 -17.96 -4.60
C THR A 285 10.23 -17.45 -3.25
N SER A 286 11.55 -17.44 -3.07
CA SER A 286 12.14 -16.83 -1.87
C SER A 286 11.78 -15.34 -1.75
N ARG A 287 11.59 -14.66 -2.88
CA ARG A 287 11.27 -13.23 -2.98
C ARG A 287 9.81 -12.97 -2.61
N ASP A 288 8.88 -13.85 -2.98
CA ASP A 288 7.49 -13.81 -2.48
C ASP A 288 7.43 -13.94 -0.95
N LEU A 289 8.12 -14.94 -0.41
CA LEU A 289 8.14 -15.23 1.03
C LEU A 289 8.79 -14.11 1.85
N LYS A 290 9.91 -13.56 1.36
CA LYS A 290 10.58 -12.41 1.99
C LYS A 290 9.71 -11.16 1.97
N THR A 291 8.99 -10.93 0.88
CA THR A 291 8.08 -9.79 0.76
C THR A 291 6.91 -9.92 1.73
N LEU A 292 6.30 -11.10 1.83
CA LEU A 292 5.26 -11.36 2.83
C LEU A 292 5.78 -11.20 4.27
N ALA A 293 6.97 -11.73 4.57
CA ALA A 293 7.57 -11.59 5.89
C ALA A 293 7.84 -10.11 6.24
N LEU A 294 8.30 -9.31 5.29
CA LEU A 294 8.50 -7.87 5.49
C LEU A 294 7.16 -7.14 5.67
N LEU A 295 6.13 -7.46 4.87
CA LEU A 295 4.78 -6.89 4.99
C LEU A 295 4.23 -7.02 6.42
N TYR A 296 4.39 -8.20 7.04
CA TYR A 296 3.92 -8.46 8.41
C TYR A 296 4.82 -7.87 9.51
N ARG A 297 6.02 -7.37 9.17
CA ARG A 297 6.87 -6.59 10.08
C ARG A 297 6.55 -5.09 10.05
N LEU A 298 6.02 -4.59 8.94
CA LEU A 298 5.59 -3.20 8.82
C LEU A 298 4.34 -2.93 9.65
N GLU A 299 4.24 -1.73 10.22
CA GLU A 299 2.97 -1.25 10.77
C GLU A 299 1.94 -1.09 9.64
N PRO A 300 0.73 -1.67 9.76
CA PRO A 300 -0.27 -1.59 8.71
C PRO A 300 -1.05 -0.29 8.80
N THR A 301 -1.48 0.24 7.66
CA THR A 301 -2.46 1.34 7.64
C THR A 301 -3.88 0.81 7.87
N ILE A 302 -4.17 -0.39 7.36
CA ILE A 302 -5.47 -1.05 7.42
C ILE A 302 -5.28 -2.48 7.91
N SER A 303 -5.99 -2.83 8.98
CA SER A 303 -5.98 -4.18 9.56
C SER A 303 -7.35 -4.54 10.14
N ASN A 304 -7.55 -5.80 10.49
CA ASN A 304 -8.76 -6.25 11.20
C ASN A 304 -8.79 -5.80 12.66
N VAL A 305 -7.66 -5.30 13.18
CA VAL A 305 -7.58 -4.61 14.48
C VAL A 305 -7.41 -3.12 14.22
N LYS A 306 -8.36 -2.31 14.68
CA LYS A 306 -8.34 -0.86 14.51
C LYS A 306 -7.15 -0.25 15.26
N GLY A 307 -6.32 0.53 14.55
CA GLY A 307 -5.16 1.21 15.14
C GLY A 307 -4.08 0.24 15.63
N LEU A 308 -3.91 -0.91 14.96
CA LEU A 308 -2.90 -1.90 15.28
C LEU A 308 -1.50 -1.27 15.31
N HIS A 309 -0.90 -1.23 16.50
CA HIS A 309 0.40 -0.61 16.75
C HIS A 309 1.27 -1.52 17.62
N SER A 310 2.58 -1.49 17.39
CA SER A 310 3.57 -2.17 18.22
C SER A 310 4.94 -1.51 18.06
N GLU A 311 5.66 -1.35 19.17
CA GLU A 311 7.04 -0.87 19.15
C GLU A 311 8.01 -1.83 18.45
N ASN A 312 7.59 -3.07 18.18
CA ASN A 312 8.37 -4.03 17.39
C ASN A 312 8.14 -3.90 15.88
N PHE A 313 7.14 -3.14 15.44
CA PHE A 313 6.92 -2.93 14.02
C PHE A 313 8.01 -2.05 13.41
N TYR A 314 8.19 -2.24 12.11
CA TYR A 314 9.03 -1.40 11.29
C TYR A 314 8.21 -0.19 10.85
N TYR A 315 8.80 0.99 11.00
CA TYR A 315 8.19 2.23 10.55
C TYR A 315 8.16 2.26 9.01
N PRO A 316 6.99 2.22 8.36
CA PRO A 316 6.92 1.98 6.91
C PRO A 316 7.69 3.01 6.05
N PRO A 317 7.65 4.32 6.33
CA PRO A 317 8.43 5.30 5.57
C PRO A 317 9.95 5.11 5.68
N LEU A 318 10.47 4.57 6.79
CA LEU A 318 11.89 4.23 6.91
C LEU A 318 12.29 3.12 5.92
N ILE A 319 11.40 2.15 5.71
CA ILE A 319 11.65 0.98 4.86
C ILE A 319 11.40 1.28 3.38
N MET A 320 10.27 1.93 3.07
CA MET A 320 9.81 2.16 1.70
C MET A 320 10.30 3.50 1.12
N GLY A 321 10.76 4.43 1.96
CA GLY A 321 11.08 5.80 1.58
C GLY A 321 9.91 6.75 1.76
N SER A 322 10.14 8.05 1.49
CA SER A 322 9.04 9.02 1.43
C SER A 322 8.12 8.70 0.26
N GLU A 323 6.88 9.18 0.33
CA GLU A 323 5.96 9.13 -0.80
C GLU A 323 6.60 9.72 -2.05
N ASP A 324 7.24 10.88 -1.96
CA ASP A 324 7.98 11.49 -3.07
C ASP A 324 9.08 10.58 -3.62
N ALA A 325 9.89 9.96 -2.75
CA ALA A 325 10.97 9.06 -3.18
C ALA A 325 10.42 7.79 -3.84
N ARG A 326 9.26 7.30 -3.38
CA ARG A 326 8.54 6.20 -4.01
C ARG A 326 8.00 6.60 -5.37
N LEU A 327 7.29 7.71 -5.46
CA LEU A 327 6.74 8.18 -6.73
C LEU A 327 7.86 8.44 -7.74
N LEU A 328 8.99 9.02 -7.30
CA LEU A 328 10.17 9.22 -8.15
C LEU A 328 10.76 7.89 -8.65
N LYS A 329 10.88 6.88 -7.80
CA LYS A 329 11.37 5.56 -8.25
C LYS A 329 10.41 4.89 -9.24
N LYS A 330 9.10 4.93 -8.99
CA LYS A 330 8.08 4.43 -9.94
C LYS A 330 8.16 5.19 -11.26
N LEU A 331 8.34 6.50 -11.20
CA LEU A 331 8.51 7.35 -12.37
C LEU A 331 9.74 6.92 -13.19
N GLU A 332 10.89 6.70 -12.55
CA GLU A 332 12.10 6.19 -13.22
C GLU A 332 11.90 4.82 -13.88
N GLU A 333 11.21 3.90 -13.20
CA GLU A 333 10.89 2.56 -13.73
C GLU A 333 10.01 2.66 -14.98
N TYR A 334 8.95 3.47 -14.95
CA TYR A 334 8.10 3.68 -16.12
C TYR A 334 8.77 4.50 -17.22
N GLN A 335 9.67 5.43 -16.89
CA GLN A 335 10.48 6.14 -17.89
C GLN A 335 11.37 5.16 -18.67
N LYS A 336 12.00 4.20 -17.98
CA LYS A 336 12.75 3.11 -18.64
C LYS A 336 11.85 2.21 -19.48
N TYR A 337 10.63 1.91 -19.01
CA TYR A 337 9.65 1.15 -19.78
C TYR A 337 9.28 1.86 -21.09
N ILE A 338 8.95 3.15 -21.03
CA ILE A 338 8.64 3.96 -22.22
C ILE A 338 9.85 4.04 -23.15
N GLN A 339 11.07 4.14 -22.63
CA GLN A 339 12.28 4.12 -23.45
C GLN A 339 12.41 2.81 -24.24
N LYS A 340 12.06 1.68 -23.63
CA LYS A 340 12.12 0.35 -24.26
C LYS A 340 10.94 0.09 -25.20
N TYR A 341 9.76 0.61 -24.87
CA TYR A 341 8.49 0.38 -25.57
C TYR A 341 7.77 1.71 -25.88
N PRO A 342 8.34 2.57 -26.74
CA PRO A 342 7.85 3.95 -26.91
C PRO A 342 6.48 4.07 -27.57
N ASN A 343 6.00 3.02 -28.25
CA ASN A 343 4.74 3.04 -28.99
C ASN A 343 3.57 2.44 -28.21
N PHE A 344 3.71 2.25 -26.89
CA PHE A 344 2.70 1.63 -26.03
C PHE A 344 2.05 2.66 -25.12
N ALA A 345 0.73 2.88 -25.27
CA ALA A 345 -0.03 3.84 -24.48
C ALA A 345 0.02 3.57 -22.98
N ALA A 346 0.04 2.30 -22.56
CA ALA A 346 0.04 1.89 -21.15
C ALA A 346 1.18 2.50 -20.33
N GLY A 347 2.38 2.63 -20.90
CA GLY A 347 3.51 3.26 -20.21
C GLY A 347 3.23 4.72 -19.84
N TYR A 348 2.65 5.47 -20.78
CA TYR A 348 2.27 6.87 -20.60
C TYR A 348 1.07 7.03 -19.66
N ILE A 349 0.09 6.12 -19.69
CA ILE A 349 -1.03 6.09 -18.74
C ILE A 349 -0.52 5.90 -17.32
N ASN A 350 0.41 4.96 -17.12
CA ASN A 350 1.00 4.70 -15.80
C ASN A 350 1.80 5.89 -15.29
N ILE A 351 2.64 6.53 -16.13
CA ILE A 351 3.33 7.78 -15.74
C ILE A 351 2.33 8.88 -15.40
N ALA A 352 1.22 9.02 -16.13
CA ALA A 352 0.22 10.02 -15.82
C ALA A 352 -0.37 9.81 -14.42
N SER A 353 -0.67 8.57 -14.03
CA SER A 353 -1.11 8.26 -12.67
C SER A 353 -0.07 8.65 -11.63
N ILE A 354 1.22 8.39 -11.88
CA ILE A 354 2.29 8.80 -10.97
C ILE A 354 2.36 10.32 -10.83
N TYR A 355 2.22 11.07 -11.92
CA TYR A 355 2.17 12.54 -11.85
C TYR A 355 0.93 13.05 -11.13
N VAL A 356 -0.22 12.37 -11.23
CA VAL A 356 -1.41 12.69 -10.41
C VAL A 356 -1.12 12.51 -8.93
N ASP A 357 -0.47 11.41 -8.56
CA ASP A 357 -0.09 11.13 -7.17
C ASP A 357 0.95 12.15 -6.65
N MET A 358 1.81 12.68 -7.53
CA MET A 358 2.74 13.78 -7.22
C MET A 358 2.04 15.15 -7.15
N GLY A 359 0.80 15.27 -7.63
CA GLY A 359 0.08 16.54 -7.77
C GLY A 359 0.42 17.35 -9.02
N ASP A 360 1.26 16.83 -9.91
CA ASP A 360 1.70 17.47 -11.15
C ASP A 360 0.71 17.22 -12.30
N PHE A 361 -0.50 17.77 -12.17
CA PHE A 361 -1.60 17.52 -13.10
C PHE A 361 -1.31 17.89 -14.56
N ASP A 362 -0.45 18.87 -14.81
CA ASP A 362 -0.09 19.29 -16.17
C ASP A 362 0.84 18.27 -16.84
N LEU A 363 1.79 17.71 -16.09
CA LEU A 363 2.62 16.60 -16.57
C LEU A 363 1.79 15.34 -16.78
N ALA A 364 0.81 15.08 -15.90
CA ALA A 364 -0.14 13.98 -16.08
C ALA A 364 -0.94 14.12 -17.37
N LEU A 365 -1.50 15.30 -17.67
CA LEU A 365 -2.25 15.55 -18.91
C LEU A 365 -1.36 15.43 -20.15
N ASN A 366 -0.10 15.88 -20.09
CA ASN A 366 0.85 15.71 -21.18
C ASN A 366 1.14 14.23 -21.46
N ALA A 367 1.34 13.42 -20.40
CA ALA A 367 1.50 11.98 -20.56
C ALA A 367 0.24 11.34 -21.15
N LEU A 368 -0.97 11.76 -20.73
CA LEU A 368 -2.22 11.29 -21.33
C LEU A 368 -2.45 11.75 -22.78
N ASN A 369 -1.84 12.86 -23.22
CA ASN A 369 -1.85 13.24 -24.63
C ASN A 369 -0.99 12.27 -25.45
N SER A 370 0.21 11.93 -24.97
CA SER A 370 1.04 10.89 -25.59
C SER A 370 0.33 9.54 -25.61
N ALA A 371 -0.30 9.14 -24.50
CA ALA A 371 -1.08 7.91 -24.43
C ALA A 371 -2.24 7.89 -25.45
N SER A 372 -2.99 8.99 -25.56
CA SER A 372 -4.12 9.09 -26.48
C SER A 372 -3.70 8.94 -27.95
N ASN A 373 -2.51 9.42 -28.32
CA ASN A 373 -2.00 9.29 -29.69
C ASN A 373 -1.54 7.86 -30.02
N LEU A 374 -1.27 7.05 -28.99
CA LEU A 374 -0.75 5.69 -29.12
C LEU A 374 -1.81 4.62 -28.81
N ALA A 375 -2.97 5.00 -28.29
CA ALA A 375 -4.02 4.07 -27.88
C ALA A 375 -4.57 3.30 -29.08
N GLN A 376 -4.59 1.96 -28.99
CA GLN A 376 -4.98 1.09 -30.10
C GLN A 376 -6.30 0.37 -29.87
N ASN A 377 -6.84 0.40 -28.65
CA ASN A 377 -8.05 -0.31 -28.27
C ASN A 377 -8.96 0.51 -27.35
N GLU A 378 -10.20 0.06 -27.19
CA GLU A 378 -11.21 0.73 -26.38
C GLU A 378 -10.82 0.81 -24.90
N ASP A 379 -10.14 -0.20 -24.35
CA ASP A 379 -9.70 -0.18 -22.95
C ASP A 379 -8.66 0.92 -22.66
N GLU A 380 -7.69 1.10 -23.55
CA GLU A 380 -6.70 2.19 -23.45
C GLU A 380 -7.36 3.56 -23.60
N ASN A 381 -8.27 3.70 -24.58
CA ASN A 381 -9.03 4.93 -24.76
C ASN A 381 -9.93 5.26 -23.55
N TYR A 382 -10.52 4.23 -22.94
CA TYR A 382 -11.27 4.34 -21.69
C TYR A 382 -10.38 4.82 -20.55
N MET A 383 -9.23 4.19 -20.33
CA MET A 383 -8.31 4.57 -19.25
C MET A 383 -7.82 6.01 -19.41
N VAL A 384 -7.52 6.44 -20.64
CA VAL A 384 -7.13 7.82 -20.93
C VAL A 384 -8.26 8.78 -20.59
N ALA A 385 -9.49 8.53 -21.06
CA ALA A 385 -10.64 9.40 -20.78
C ALA A 385 -10.98 9.43 -19.28
N TYR A 386 -10.96 8.29 -18.60
CA TYR A 386 -11.21 8.18 -17.17
C TYR A 386 -10.17 8.95 -16.35
N ASN A 387 -8.87 8.76 -16.63
CA ASN A 387 -7.81 9.46 -15.91
C ASN A 387 -7.85 10.97 -16.16
N ARG A 388 -8.21 11.43 -17.38
CA ARG A 388 -8.48 12.86 -17.63
C ARG A 388 -9.63 13.37 -16.77
N ALA A 389 -10.72 12.62 -16.67
CA ALA A 389 -11.87 13.00 -15.84
C ALA A 389 -11.47 13.21 -14.38
N ILE A 390 -10.69 12.26 -13.82
CA ILE A 390 -10.16 12.35 -12.45
C ILE A 390 -9.22 13.54 -12.29
N ILE A 391 -8.31 13.79 -13.25
CA ILE A 391 -7.39 14.92 -13.20
C ILE A 391 -8.16 16.25 -13.18
N TYR A 392 -9.12 16.45 -14.08
CA TYR A 392 -9.90 17.68 -14.13
C TYR A 392 -10.80 17.82 -12.90
N TYR A 393 -11.32 16.71 -12.36
CA TYR A 393 -12.05 16.70 -11.09
C TYR A 393 -11.18 17.22 -9.94
N ASN A 394 -9.95 16.71 -9.82
CA ASN A 394 -8.99 17.14 -8.81
C ASN A 394 -8.52 18.61 -9.01
N LYS A 395 -8.42 19.07 -10.27
CA LYS A 395 -8.19 20.49 -10.61
C LYS A 395 -9.42 21.38 -10.36
N ARG A 396 -10.57 20.81 -9.94
CA ARG A 396 -11.86 21.50 -9.75
C ARG A 396 -12.46 22.09 -11.03
N ASP A 397 -12.02 21.61 -12.18
CA ASP A 397 -12.61 21.94 -13.47
C ASP A 397 -13.69 20.90 -13.80
N TYR A 398 -14.83 21.06 -13.15
CA TYR A 398 -15.94 20.11 -13.23
C TYR A 398 -16.59 20.04 -14.61
N ASN A 399 -16.39 21.04 -15.47
CA ASN A 399 -16.91 21.02 -16.84
C ASN A 399 -16.12 20.03 -17.69
N ASN A 400 -14.79 20.14 -17.68
CA ASN A 400 -13.93 19.19 -18.38
C ASN A 400 -13.98 17.81 -17.73
N ALA A 401 -14.03 17.73 -16.40
CA ALA A 401 -14.20 16.45 -15.69
C ALA A 401 -15.46 15.71 -16.15
N LEU A 402 -16.60 16.40 -16.23
CA LEU A 402 -17.86 15.81 -16.68
C LEU A 402 -17.80 15.38 -18.15
N ASN A 403 -17.15 16.17 -19.00
CA ASN A 403 -17.01 15.84 -20.42
C ASN A 403 -16.21 14.54 -20.60
N TYR A 404 -15.04 14.44 -19.96
CA TYR A 404 -14.21 13.23 -20.02
C TYR A 404 -14.83 12.04 -19.29
N ALA A 405 -15.57 12.26 -18.19
CA ALA A 405 -16.31 11.18 -17.52
C ALA A 405 -17.42 10.61 -18.41
N LYS A 406 -18.14 11.47 -19.15
CA LYS A 406 -19.14 11.04 -20.15
C LYS A 406 -18.49 10.33 -21.33
N GLN A 407 -17.33 10.80 -21.78
CA GLN A 407 -16.55 10.12 -22.81
C GLN A 407 -16.12 8.71 -22.32
N ALA A 408 -15.57 8.59 -21.12
CA ALA A 408 -15.21 7.30 -20.53
C ALA A 408 -16.44 6.38 -20.41
N LYS A 409 -17.59 6.91 -19.95
CA LYS A 409 -18.86 6.17 -19.88
C LYS A 409 -19.33 5.67 -21.24
N SER A 410 -19.16 6.48 -22.29
CA SER A 410 -19.56 6.11 -23.65
C SER A 410 -18.74 4.95 -24.22
N ILE A 411 -17.49 4.80 -23.75
CA ILE A 411 -16.61 3.69 -24.14
C ILE A 411 -16.95 2.46 -23.29
N ARG A 412 -17.00 2.62 -21.97
CA ARG A 412 -17.33 1.54 -21.04
C ARG A 412 -18.11 2.06 -19.83
N PRO A 413 -19.38 1.66 -19.64
CA PRO A 413 -20.12 1.97 -18.43
C PRO A 413 -19.48 1.30 -17.21
N SER A 414 -19.40 2.01 -16.08
CA SER A 414 -18.97 1.44 -14.80
C SER A 414 -19.58 2.21 -13.63
N ASN A 415 -19.81 1.52 -12.50
CA ASN A 415 -20.33 2.15 -11.29
C ASN A 415 -19.42 3.30 -10.82
N ASN A 416 -18.10 3.14 -10.92
CA ASN A 416 -17.13 4.17 -10.52
C ASN A 416 -17.29 5.46 -11.34
N ILE A 417 -17.61 5.36 -12.64
CA ILE A 417 -17.87 6.54 -13.48
C ILE A 417 -19.22 7.16 -13.14
N ASP A 418 -20.23 6.33 -12.88
CA ASP A 418 -21.54 6.83 -12.48
C ASP A 418 -21.47 7.59 -11.14
N GLU A 419 -20.70 7.08 -10.17
CA GLU A 419 -20.38 7.77 -8.93
C GLU A 419 -19.65 9.09 -9.18
N LEU A 420 -18.59 9.09 -9.99
CA LEU A 420 -17.85 10.32 -10.35
C LEU A 420 -18.76 11.36 -11.01
N ILE A 421 -19.59 10.96 -11.96
CA ILE A 421 -20.55 11.85 -12.65
C ILE A 421 -21.57 12.41 -11.65
N ASN A 422 -22.12 11.55 -10.78
CA ASN A 422 -23.08 11.96 -9.77
C ASN A 422 -22.46 12.96 -8.78
N ASP A 423 -21.22 12.74 -8.37
CA ASP A 423 -20.51 13.63 -7.46
C ASP A 423 -20.21 14.97 -8.12
N ILE A 424 -19.80 14.99 -9.40
CA ILE A 424 -19.67 16.23 -10.18
C ILE A 424 -21.00 16.98 -10.24
N TYR A 425 -22.12 16.30 -10.49
CA TYR A 425 -23.44 16.94 -10.52
C TYR A 425 -23.85 17.50 -9.15
N LYS A 426 -23.62 16.77 -8.05
CA LYS A 426 -23.89 17.27 -6.70
C LYS A 426 -23.12 18.56 -6.42
N ILE A 427 -21.83 18.60 -6.77
CA ILE A 427 -20.98 19.77 -6.55
C ILE A 427 -21.46 20.95 -7.38
N LYS A 428 -21.75 20.74 -8.67
CA LYS A 428 -22.25 21.79 -9.58
C LYS A 428 -23.64 22.33 -9.22
N ASN A 429 -24.47 21.52 -8.56
CA ASN A 429 -25.80 21.92 -8.10
C ASN A 429 -25.78 22.56 -6.70
N ALA A 430 -24.66 22.43 -5.96
CA ALA A 430 -24.46 23.02 -4.64
C ALA A 430 -23.72 24.38 -4.69
N SER A 431 -23.11 24.70 -5.83
CA SER A 431 -22.51 26.00 -6.18
C SER A 431 -23.50 26.88 -6.94
#